data_AF-A0A925JUA3-F1
#
_entry.id   AF-A0A925JUA3-F1
#
_cell.length_a   1.000
_cell.length_b   1.000
_cell.length_c   1.000
_cell.angle_alpha   90.00
_cell.angle_beta   90.00
_cell.angle_gamma   90.00
#
_symmetry.space_group_name_H-M   'P 1'
#
loop_
_entity.id
_entity.type
_entity.pdbx_description
1 polymer ?
#
loop_
_entity_poly.entity_id
_entity_poly.type
_entity_poly.pdbx_seq_one_letter_code
_entity_poly.pdbx_strand_id
1 'polypeptide(L)'
;MRPPPFARQSFSLSELTKVTPESTADCLERMKGADTEGDLFRPVTEKPTVFFRGTNGGANWGGGSFDPATGTLYVNSMDVGAFTKLLRRPDDAKLPFRNQGFGRFWDSNNYPCQEPPWGSLTAIDMNKGEFRWRVRLGEFDELTKRGIPKTGTPNLGGSIVTGGGLVFIAATNDGKFRAFDKDTGKELWVTRLLGSGHATPMTWMGSKSGRQYVAIAAGGGNKYNKTWESKLMVFALPKKSDGNQPLLTSAEPIPLVARNLADYKSREEKLPVEVAPQPIAFSHKVHAGAGSPCVSCHKTAITAARATLPSGGDCMTCHRAVKRDSPSIVALRQLVQAKIPVPWVRVYKLPDFAVFSHQKHANGKVACASCHGPVEQRDVLLKEVSTGMDACIECHRQRRASTECNVCHELGQ
;
A
#
# COMPACT_ATOMS: atom_id res chain seq x y z
N MET A 1 32.26 2.56 -3.00
CA MET A 1 31.07 1.76 -2.65
C MET A 1 30.25 1.52 -3.92
N ARG A 2 29.65 0.33 -4.07
CA ARG A 2 28.74 -0.02 -5.16
C ARG A 2 27.33 -0.24 -4.59
N PRO A 3 26.24 0.19 -5.26
CA PRO A 3 26.23 1.05 -6.45
C PRO A 3 26.71 2.48 -6.18
N PRO A 4 27.05 3.23 -7.24
CA PRO A 4 27.23 4.67 -7.10
C PRO A 4 25.94 5.32 -6.56
N PRO A 5 26.01 6.53 -5.98
CA PRO A 5 24.82 7.21 -5.50
C PRO A 5 23.76 7.33 -6.59
N PHE A 6 22.54 6.84 -6.33
CA PHE A 6 21.49 6.86 -7.33
C PHE A 6 20.77 8.21 -7.45
N ALA A 7 20.98 9.08 -6.46
CA ALA A 7 20.47 10.45 -6.43
C ALA A 7 21.63 11.43 -6.30
N ARG A 8 21.45 12.66 -6.76
CA ARG A 8 22.41 13.78 -6.63
C ARG A 8 22.77 14.01 -5.16
N GLN A 9 24.06 14.16 -4.86
CA GLN A 9 24.57 14.30 -3.48
C GLN A 9 25.10 15.71 -3.15
N SER A 10 25.33 16.54 -4.15
CA SER A 10 25.94 17.86 -4.00
C SER A 10 25.46 18.81 -5.10
N PHE A 11 25.81 20.08 -4.94
CA PHE A 11 25.65 21.11 -5.95
C PHE A 11 26.82 22.09 -5.90
N SER A 12 27.28 22.49 -7.09
CA SER A 12 28.21 23.58 -7.32
C SER A 12 27.61 24.57 -8.32
N LEU A 13 28.08 25.82 -8.31
CA LEU A 13 27.62 26.84 -9.25
C LEU A 13 27.81 26.45 -10.73
N SER A 14 28.75 25.56 -11.04
CA SER A 14 28.95 25.03 -12.41
C SER A 14 27.75 24.22 -12.94
N GLU A 15 26.95 23.69 -12.01
CA GLU A 15 25.76 22.87 -12.25
C GLU A 15 24.47 23.71 -12.17
N LEU A 16 24.58 25.04 -12.20
CA LEU A 16 23.42 25.94 -12.27
C LEU A 16 22.59 25.63 -13.54
N THR A 17 21.28 25.76 -13.42
CA THR A 17 20.33 25.57 -14.50
C THR A 17 20.70 26.38 -15.74
N LYS A 18 20.71 25.70 -16.88
CA LYS A 18 20.88 26.27 -18.23
C LYS A 18 19.65 26.01 -19.09
N VAL A 19 18.53 25.65 -18.44
CA VAL A 19 17.29 25.21 -19.11
C VAL A 19 16.68 26.37 -19.90
N THR A 20 16.65 27.57 -19.31
CA THR A 20 16.32 28.81 -20.01
C THR A 20 17.16 29.96 -19.45
N PRO A 21 17.46 31.01 -20.25
CA PRO A 21 18.19 32.19 -19.77
C PRO A 21 17.51 32.87 -18.57
N GLU A 22 16.17 32.90 -18.56
CA GLU A 22 15.39 33.51 -17.47
C GLU A 22 15.53 32.71 -16.17
N SER A 23 15.50 31.37 -16.27
CA SER A 23 15.72 30.48 -15.12
C SER A 23 17.12 30.66 -14.54
N THR A 24 18.15 30.77 -15.40
CA THR A 24 19.52 31.05 -14.97
C THR A 24 19.63 32.36 -14.21
N ALA A 25 19.07 33.45 -14.75
CA ALA A 25 19.12 34.77 -14.13
C ALA A 25 18.41 34.82 -12.77
N ASP A 26 17.21 34.25 -12.67
CA ASP A 26 16.43 34.20 -11.43
C ASP A 26 17.13 33.35 -10.36
N CYS A 27 17.69 32.20 -10.75
CA CYS A 27 18.43 31.35 -9.82
C CYS A 27 19.72 32.02 -9.32
N LEU A 28 20.43 32.79 -10.16
CA LEU A 28 21.56 33.60 -9.70
C LEU A 28 21.14 34.64 -8.67
N GLU A 29 19.99 35.30 -8.89
CA GLU A 29 19.44 36.28 -7.94
C GLU A 29 19.12 35.62 -6.59
N ARG A 30 18.44 34.47 -6.61
CA ARG A 30 18.05 33.72 -5.40
C ARG A 30 19.23 33.21 -4.58
N MET A 31 20.38 33.03 -5.23
CA MET A 31 21.61 32.59 -4.59
C MET A 31 22.47 33.74 -4.05
N LYS A 32 22.11 35.00 -4.29
CA LYS A 32 22.90 36.14 -3.77
C LYS A 32 22.98 36.10 -2.24
N GLY A 33 24.21 36.10 -1.73
CA GLY A 33 24.48 36.04 -0.29
C GLY A 33 24.18 34.68 0.35
N ALA A 34 23.88 33.65 -0.45
CA ALA A 34 23.75 32.27 0.02
C ALA A 34 25.08 31.52 -0.06
N ASP A 35 25.28 30.61 0.87
CA ASP A 35 26.29 29.57 0.77
C ASP A 35 25.79 28.50 -0.22
N THR A 36 26.35 28.51 -1.43
CA THR A 36 25.87 27.72 -2.58
C THR A 36 26.67 26.46 -2.85
N GLU A 37 27.88 26.36 -2.31
CA GLU A 37 28.71 25.16 -2.41
C GLU A 37 28.48 24.27 -1.19
N GLY A 38 27.68 23.22 -1.38
CA GLY A 38 27.23 22.37 -0.29
C GLY A 38 27.33 20.89 -0.63
N ASP A 39 28.06 20.17 0.22
CA ASP A 39 27.98 18.72 0.33
C ASP A 39 26.83 18.31 1.29
N LEU A 40 26.63 17.00 1.44
CA LEU A 40 25.58 16.41 2.28
C LEU A 40 25.66 16.79 3.76
N PHE A 41 26.84 17.17 4.25
CA PHE A 41 27.11 17.34 5.67
C PHE A 41 27.40 18.78 6.08
N ARG A 42 27.22 19.74 5.15
CA ARG A 42 27.41 21.15 5.42
C ARG A 42 26.43 21.63 6.52
N PRO A 43 26.92 22.24 7.60
CA PRO A 43 26.06 22.77 8.65
C PRO A 43 25.25 23.97 8.14
N VAL A 44 23.98 24.05 8.55
CA VAL A 44 23.15 25.22 8.31
C VAL A 44 23.61 26.36 9.22
N THR A 45 23.84 27.54 8.65
CA THR A 45 24.23 28.74 9.39
C THR A 45 23.13 29.81 9.35
N GLU A 46 23.40 31.00 9.88
CA GLU A 46 22.50 32.16 9.74
C GLU A 46 22.46 32.72 8.30
N LYS A 47 23.43 32.35 7.46
CA LYS A 47 23.38 32.61 6.01
C LYS A 47 22.46 31.59 5.33
N PRO A 48 21.66 31.99 4.33
CA PRO A 48 20.96 31.04 3.46
C PRO A 48 21.95 29.99 2.93
N THR A 49 21.64 28.72 3.12
CA THR A 49 22.51 27.61 2.71
C THR A 49 21.74 26.72 1.74
N VAL A 50 22.30 26.48 0.54
CA VAL A 50 21.85 25.41 -0.36
C VAL A 50 22.37 24.10 0.20
N PHE A 51 21.51 23.08 0.32
CA PHE A 51 21.95 21.75 0.68
C PHE A 51 21.31 20.67 -0.19
N PHE A 52 22.09 19.62 -0.43
CA PHE A 52 21.72 18.42 -1.15
C PHE A 52 22.02 17.19 -0.30
N ARG A 53 21.13 16.21 -0.15
CA ARG A 53 19.78 16.17 -0.74
C ARG A 53 18.87 17.18 -0.05
N GLY A 54 17.98 17.83 -0.81
CA GLY A 54 16.95 18.66 -0.21
C GLY A 54 16.10 17.85 0.77
N THR A 55 15.20 18.49 1.50
CA THR A 55 14.44 17.80 2.57
C THR A 55 13.56 16.64 2.12
N ASN A 56 13.36 16.45 0.81
CA ASN A 56 12.66 15.29 0.26
C ASN A 56 13.55 14.06 0.11
N GLY A 57 14.85 14.17 0.40
CA GLY A 57 15.81 13.11 0.11
C GLY A 57 15.95 12.83 -1.39
N GLY A 58 16.40 11.62 -1.70
CA GLY A 58 16.50 11.12 -3.07
C GLY A 58 15.39 10.11 -3.31
N ALA A 59 15.45 8.97 -2.62
CA ALA A 59 14.26 8.15 -2.41
C ALA A 59 13.41 8.75 -1.30
N ASN A 60 12.10 8.61 -1.43
CA ASN A 60 11.11 9.06 -0.46
C ASN A 60 10.08 7.95 -0.23
N TRP A 61 8.98 8.29 0.45
CA TRP A 61 7.95 7.38 0.98
C TRP A 61 7.35 6.39 -0.02
N GLY A 62 7.36 6.70 -1.32
CA GLY A 62 6.82 5.83 -2.36
C GLY A 62 7.62 4.54 -2.61
N GLY A 63 8.89 4.52 -2.20
CA GLY A 63 9.76 3.37 -2.34
C GLY A 63 10.09 3.00 -3.79
N GLY A 64 10.49 1.75 -4.00
CA GLY A 64 10.76 1.17 -5.32
C GLY A 64 10.06 -0.17 -5.47
N SER A 65 10.21 -0.79 -6.63
CA SER A 65 9.73 -2.15 -6.89
C SER A 65 10.89 -3.09 -7.20
N PHE A 66 10.74 -4.37 -6.86
CA PHE A 66 11.81 -5.36 -7.00
C PHE A 66 11.33 -6.53 -7.86
N ASP A 67 12.13 -6.89 -8.87
CA ASP A 67 11.93 -8.07 -9.69
C ASP A 67 12.83 -9.21 -9.19
N PRO A 68 12.26 -10.23 -8.49
CA PRO A 68 13.04 -11.32 -7.94
C PRO A 68 13.62 -12.25 -9.02
N ALA A 69 13.03 -12.29 -10.22
CA ALA A 69 13.54 -13.15 -11.29
C ALA A 69 14.87 -12.64 -11.86
N THR A 70 15.07 -11.32 -11.83
CA THR A 70 16.28 -10.68 -12.38
C THR A 70 17.19 -10.07 -11.32
N GLY A 71 16.74 -10.01 -10.05
CA GLY A 71 17.46 -9.35 -8.97
C GLY A 71 17.53 -7.83 -9.13
N THR A 72 16.52 -7.22 -9.76
CA THR A 72 16.56 -5.80 -10.15
C THR A 72 15.65 -4.95 -9.27
N LEU A 73 16.19 -3.86 -8.71
CA LEU A 73 15.44 -2.82 -8.01
C LEU A 73 15.16 -1.65 -8.96
N TYR A 74 13.90 -1.25 -9.09
CA TYR A 74 13.46 -0.06 -9.81
C TYR A 74 13.08 1.02 -8.80
N VAL A 75 13.83 2.12 -8.78
CA VAL A 75 13.65 3.18 -7.79
C VAL A 75 13.76 4.55 -8.44
N ASN A 76 12.83 5.44 -8.12
CA ASN A 76 12.87 6.83 -8.52
C ASN A 76 13.65 7.69 -7.52
N SER A 77 14.33 8.70 -8.04
CA SER A 77 15.00 9.74 -7.26
C SER A 77 14.37 11.11 -7.51
N MET A 78 14.31 11.91 -6.46
CA MET A 78 14.12 13.36 -6.55
C MET A 78 15.49 14.02 -6.41
N ASP A 79 15.94 14.68 -7.47
CA ASP A 79 17.29 15.23 -7.57
C ASP A 79 17.22 16.76 -7.40
N VAL A 80 16.59 17.21 -6.29
CA VAL A 80 16.35 18.63 -6.00
C VAL A 80 16.91 19.12 -4.68
N GLY A 81 17.47 20.33 -4.72
CA GLY A 81 18.02 21.02 -3.56
C GLY A 81 16.95 21.74 -2.75
N ALA A 82 17.33 22.11 -1.53
CA ALA A 82 16.54 22.98 -0.69
C ALA A 82 17.41 24.12 -0.14
N PHE A 83 16.73 25.17 0.33
CA PHE A 83 17.32 26.29 1.03
C PHE A 83 16.86 26.32 2.47
N THR A 84 17.76 26.65 3.38
CA THR A 84 17.37 26.99 4.75
C THR A 84 18.42 27.86 5.41
N LYS A 85 18.06 28.52 6.50
CA LYS A 85 18.98 29.21 7.41
C LYS A 85 18.48 29.11 8.84
N LEU A 86 19.41 29.32 9.77
CA LEU A 86 19.09 29.57 11.16
C LEU A 86 18.64 31.01 11.34
N LEU A 87 17.61 31.18 12.14
CA LEU A 87 17.17 32.47 12.66
C LEU A 87 17.55 32.50 14.13
N ARG A 88 18.34 33.50 14.52
CA ARG A 88 18.63 33.79 15.92
C ARG A 88 17.33 34.15 16.64
N ARG A 89 17.14 33.58 17.82
CA ARG A 89 16.04 33.91 18.73
C ARG A 89 16.52 34.99 19.71
N PRO A 90 15.59 35.68 20.42
CA PRO A 90 15.95 36.55 21.53
C PRO A 90 16.89 35.84 22.53
N ASP A 91 17.80 36.58 23.16
CA ASP A 91 18.88 35.99 23.97
C ASP A 91 18.36 35.26 25.24
N ASP A 92 17.13 35.55 25.67
CA ASP A 92 16.43 34.88 26.78
C ASP A 92 15.70 33.59 26.35
N ALA A 93 15.69 33.27 25.06
CA ALA A 93 15.03 32.07 24.56
C ALA A 93 15.80 30.80 24.97
N LYS A 94 15.06 29.78 25.46
CA LYS A 94 15.62 28.46 25.83
C LYS A 94 16.43 27.77 24.72
N LEU A 95 16.12 28.07 23.46
CA LEU A 95 16.88 27.63 22.30
C LEU A 95 17.37 28.87 21.56
N PRO A 96 18.68 29.02 21.29
CA PRO A 96 19.24 30.23 20.70
C PRO A 96 18.90 30.40 19.21
N PHE A 97 18.55 29.30 18.53
CA PHE A 97 18.23 29.31 17.11
C PHE A 97 16.94 28.56 16.81
N ARG A 98 16.27 28.95 15.72
CA ARG A 98 15.27 28.13 15.03
C ARG A 98 15.57 28.06 13.55
N ASN A 99 15.12 26.99 12.91
CA ASN A 99 15.13 26.92 11.46
C ASN A 99 14.09 27.91 10.88
N GLN A 100 14.42 28.63 9.79
CA GLN A 100 13.49 29.51 9.06
C GLN A 100 12.31 28.75 8.42
N GLY A 101 12.42 27.44 8.30
CA GLY A 101 11.69 26.61 7.35
C GLY A 101 12.58 26.24 6.18
N PHE A 102 12.13 25.25 5.42
CA PHE A 102 12.83 24.79 4.22
C PHE A 102 12.22 25.44 2.99
N GLY A 103 12.97 26.36 2.39
CA GLY A 103 12.71 26.93 1.09
C GLY A 103 13.08 25.95 -0.03
N ARG A 104 12.53 26.20 -1.22
CA ARG A 104 12.87 25.42 -2.42
C ARG A 104 13.99 26.12 -3.16
N PHE A 105 14.93 25.34 -3.68
CA PHE A 105 15.98 25.85 -4.54
C PHE A 105 15.50 25.96 -6.00
N TRP A 106 14.41 26.70 -6.22
CA TRP A 106 13.71 26.78 -7.51
C TRP A 106 13.54 28.25 -7.94
N ASP A 107 13.42 28.47 -9.25
CA ASP A 107 13.08 29.76 -9.84
C ASP A 107 11.58 30.12 -9.64
N SER A 108 11.18 31.29 -10.12
CA SER A 108 9.81 31.81 -9.99
C SER A 108 8.79 31.04 -10.83
N ASN A 109 9.24 30.26 -11.81
CA ASN A 109 8.40 29.35 -12.60
C ASN A 109 8.30 27.95 -11.95
N ASN A 110 8.93 27.73 -10.79
CA ASN A 110 9.04 26.46 -10.07
C ASN A 110 9.95 25.42 -10.75
N TYR A 111 10.88 25.86 -11.59
CA TYR A 111 11.95 24.99 -12.09
C TYR A 111 13.10 24.94 -11.08
N PRO A 112 13.61 23.76 -10.74
CA PRO A 112 14.78 23.66 -9.88
C PRO A 112 16.01 24.36 -10.47
N CYS A 113 16.76 25.03 -9.60
CA CYS A 113 17.88 25.88 -9.99
C CYS A 113 19.16 25.12 -10.32
N GLN A 114 19.29 23.86 -9.92
CA GLN A 114 20.32 22.97 -10.43
C GLN A 114 19.95 22.43 -11.82
N GLU A 115 20.91 22.05 -12.63
CA GLU A 115 20.65 21.47 -13.95
C GLU A 115 19.97 20.08 -13.86
N PRO A 116 19.15 19.72 -14.88
CA PRO A 116 18.56 18.38 -14.99
C PRO A 116 19.59 17.23 -14.95
N PRO A 117 19.21 16.03 -14.47
CA PRO A 117 17.85 15.61 -14.15
C PRO A 117 17.37 16.13 -12.80
N TRP A 118 16.10 16.54 -12.74
CA TRP A 118 15.41 16.89 -11.49
C TRP A 118 14.67 15.71 -10.86
N GLY A 119 14.48 14.65 -11.65
CA GLY A 119 13.95 13.38 -11.21
C GLY A 119 14.36 12.28 -12.18
N SER A 120 14.65 11.11 -11.63
CA SER A 120 15.12 9.96 -12.42
C SER A 120 14.39 8.69 -12.01
N LEU A 121 14.32 7.71 -12.92
CA LEU A 121 14.00 6.32 -12.62
C LEU A 121 15.24 5.47 -12.92
N THR A 122 15.69 4.69 -11.95
CA THR A 122 16.90 3.87 -12.08
C THR A 122 16.55 2.40 -11.86
N ALA A 123 17.03 1.53 -12.75
CA ALA A 123 17.11 0.10 -12.51
C ALA A 123 18.49 -0.26 -11.99
N ILE A 124 18.54 -0.91 -10.83
CA ILE A 124 19.76 -1.30 -10.13
C ILE A 124 19.80 -2.82 -10.06
N ASP A 125 20.86 -3.40 -10.60
CA ASP A 125 21.17 -4.81 -10.38
C ASP A 125 21.67 -4.98 -8.94
N MET A 126 20.86 -5.63 -8.10
CA MET A 126 21.16 -5.78 -6.68
C MET A 126 22.25 -6.82 -6.40
N ASN A 127 22.53 -7.71 -7.36
CA ASN A 127 23.60 -8.70 -7.23
C ASN A 127 24.97 -8.08 -7.54
N LYS A 128 25.02 -7.15 -8.52
CA LYS A 128 26.27 -6.49 -8.95
C LYS A 128 26.50 -5.13 -8.27
N GLY A 129 25.44 -4.52 -7.76
CA GLY A 129 25.46 -3.12 -7.30
C GLY A 129 25.78 -2.18 -8.46
N GLU A 130 25.14 -2.37 -9.62
CA GLU A 130 25.38 -1.57 -10.82
C GLU A 130 24.06 -1.09 -11.41
N PHE A 131 24.06 0.07 -12.08
CA PHE A 131 22.88 0.52 -12.79
C PHE A 131 22.74 -0.26 -14.10
N ARG A 132 21.57 -0.87 -14.31
CA ARG A 132 21.21 -1.43 -15.61
C ARG A 132 20.87 -0.32 -16.59
N TRP A 133 20.09 0.64 -16.11
CA TRP A 133 19.75 1.86 -16.85
C TRP A 133 19.26 2.96 -15.90
N ARG A 134 19.28 4.20 -16.40
CA ARG A 134 18.68 5.37 -15.76
C ARG A 134 18.02 6.24 -16.82
N VAL A 135 16.80 6.69 -16.54
CA VAL A 135 16.06 7.62 -17.40
C VAL A 135 15.54 8.81 -16.61
N ARG A 136 15.33 9.93 -17.30
CA ARG A 136 14.71 11.13 -16.71
C ARG A 136 13.23 10.86 -16.49
N LEU A 137 12.77 11.03 -15.25
CA LEU A 137 11.40 10.73 -14.85
C LEU A 137 10.59 12.03 -14.72
N GLY A 138 9.76 12.26 -15.73
CA GLY A 138 8.87 13.42 -15.82
C GLY A 138 9.36 14.51 -16.76
N GLU A 139 8.45 15.41 -17.11
CA GLU A 139 8.75 16.55 -17.98
C GLU A 139 7.86 17.75 -17.66
N PHE A 140 8.32 18.95 -17.99
CA PHE A 140 7.47 20.13 -18.03
C PHE A 140 6.98 20.32 -19.46
N ASP A 141 5.67 20.15 -19.68
CA ASP A 141 5.08 20.15 -21.03
C ASP A 141 5.42 21.43 -21.80
N GLU A 142 5.44 22.57 -21.12
CA GLU A 142 5.80 23.86 -21.70
C GLU A 142 7.27 23.96 -22.13
N LEU A 143 8.19 23.27 -21.44
CA LEU A 143 9.60 23.19 -21.84
C LEU A 143 9.76 22.22 -23.02
N THR A 144 9.12 21.05 -22.96
CA THR A 144 9.16 20.08 -24.06
C THR A 144 8.58 20.66 -25.35
N LYS A 145 7.49 21.43 -25.27
CA LYS A 145 6.90 22.14 -26.43
C LYS A 145 7.84 23.16 -27.06
N ARG A 146 8.78 23.72 -26.30
CA ARG A 146 9.83 24.63 -26.79
C ARG A 146 11.04 23.89 -27.38
N GLY A 147 11.01 22.55 -27.45
CA GLY A 147 12.11 21.73 -27.94
C GLY A 147 13.16 21.40 -26.88
N ILE A 148 12.94 21.76 -25.61
CA ILE A 148 13.85 21.41 -24.51
C ILE A 148 13.64 19.93 -24.16
N PRO A 149 14.71 19.11 -24.08
CA PRO A 149 14.58 17.70 -23.71
C PRO A 149 13.93 17.52 -22.33
N LYS A 150 13.25 16.38 -22.11
CA LYS A 150 12.68 16.01 -20.80
C LYS A 150 13.68 16.28 -19.69
N THR A 151 13.30 17.04 -18.67
CA THR A 151 14.20 17.47 -17.58
C THR A 151 14.10 16.60 -16.33
N GLY A 152 13.12 15.70 -16.28
CA GLY A 152 12.63 15.16 -15.01
C GLY A 152 11.75 16.18 -14.31
N THR A 153 10.95 15.71 -13.36
CA THR A 153 10.18 16.58 -12.45
C THR A 153 10.35 16.09 -11.02
N PRO A 154 10.11 16.95 -10.01
CA PRO A 154 9.95 16.46 -8.66
C PRO A 154 8.86 15.38 -8.64
N ASN A 155 9.19 14.27 -8.00
CA ASN A 155 8.36 13.08 -8.02
C ASN A 155 8.21 12.50 -6.61
N LEU A 156 6.98 12.10 -6.27
CA LEU A 156 6.60 11.48 -5.02
C LEU A 156 5.73 10.28 -5.36
N GLY A 157 5.95 9.14 -4.73
CA GLY A 157 5.32 7.87 -5.10
C GLY A 157 6.33 6.87 -5.63
N GLY A 158 5.85 5.67 -5.89
CA GLY A 158 6.68 4.51 -6.25
C GLY A 158 6.25 3.84 -7.54
N SER A 159 7.03 2.84 -7.94
CA SER A 159 6.74 1.99 -9.08
C SER A 159 6.17 0.63 -8.66
N ILE A 160 5.59 -0.08 -9.61
CA ILE A 160 5.46 -1.54 -9.56
C ILE A 160 6.14 -2.15 -10.79
N VAL A 161 6.71 -3.34 -10.63
CA VAL A 161 7.21 -4.17 -11.74
C VAL A 161 6.31 -5.39 -11.89
N THR A 162 6.06 -5.80 -13.13
CA THR A 162 5.19 -6.94 -13.44
C THR A 162 5.93 -8.04 -14.18
N GLY A 163 5.43 -9.28 -14.09
CA GLY A 163 6.00 -10.43 -14.81
C GLY A 163 5.96 -10.30 -16.33
N GLY A 164 5.15 -9.38 -16.87
CA GLY A 164 5.07 -9.08 -18.31
C GLY A 164 6.18 -8.17 -18.84
N GLY A 165 7.21 -7.85 -18.05
CA GLY A 165 8.33 -7.04 -18.52
C GLY A 165 8.15 -5.52 -18.38
N LEU A 166 7.16 -5.06 -17.61
CA LEU A 166 6.81 -3.64 -17.51
C LEU A 166 6.99 -3.09 -16.10
N VAL A 167 7.51 -1.86 -16.02
CA VAL A 167 7.57 -1.02 -14.82
C VAL A 167 6.56 0.11 -14.95
N PHE A 168 5.55 0.12 -14.09
CA PHE A 168 4.53 1.17 -14.05
C PHE A 168 4.86 2.21 -12.98
N ILE A 169 4.80 3.49 -13.32
CA ILE A 169 5.02 4.59 -12.37
C ILE A 169 4.27 5.85 -12.83
N ALA A 170 3.59 6.50 -11.88
CA ALA A 170 3.03 7.83 -12.07
C ALA A 170 4.00 8.85 -11.50
N ALA A 171 3.99 9.03 -10.16
CA ALA A 171 4.91 9.75 -9.28
C ALA A 171 5.25 11.22 -9.61
N THR A 172 5.29 11.61 -10.87
CA THR A 172 5.75 12.90 -11.38
C THR A 172 4.67 13.96 -11.30
N ASN A 173 5.08 15.22 -11.10
CA ASN A 173 4.14 16.33 -11.02
C ASN A 173 3.49 16.72 -12.34
N ASP A 174 3.97 16.21 -13.47
CA ASP A 174 3.36 16.41 -14.77
C ASP A 174 2.02 15.69 -14.96
N GLY A 175 1.61 14.90 -13.96
CA GLY A 175 0.34 14.20 -13.94
C GLY A 175 0.28 13.05 -14.94
N LYS A 176 1.42 12.48 -15.34
CA LYS A 176 1.46 11.36 -16.30
C LYS A 176 1.64 10.03 -15.59
N PHE A 177 0.96 9.00 -16.11
CA PHE A 177 1.16 7.61 -15.73
C PHE A 177 1.84 6.86 -16.88
N ARG A 178 2.92 6.15 -16.57
CA ARG A 178 3.83 5.58 -17.57
C ARG A 178 4.03 4.08 -17.36
N ALA A 179 4.32 3.41 -18.46
CA ALA A 179 4.91 2.07 -18.46
C ALA A 179 6.25 2.10 -19.19
N PHE A 180 7.28 1.58 -18.52
CA PHE A 180 8.62 1.43 -19.08
C PHE A 180 8.91 -0.05 -19.32
N ASP A 181 9.65 -0.33 -20.39
CA ASP A 181 10.31 -1.61 -20.58
C ASP A 181 11.30 -1.85 -19.42
N LYS A 182 11.18 -2.98 -18.73
CA LYS A 182 11.95 -3.22 -17.50
C LYS A 182 13.46 -3.40 -17.77
N ASP A 183 13.82 -3.89 -18.95
CA ASP A 183 15.20 -4.26 -19.27
C ASP A 183 15.98 -3.08 -19.89
N THR A 184 15.29 -2.20 -20.61
CA THR A 184 15.91 -1.09 -21.35
C THR A 184 15.61 0.30 -20.76
N GLY A 185 14.55 0.42 -19.96
CA GLY A 185 14.06 1.71 -19.46
C GLY A 185 13.35 2.56 -20.54
N LYS A 186 13.04 1.99 -21.71
CA LYS A 186 12.31 2.69 -22.77
C LYS A 186 10.86 2.94 -22.34
N GLU A 187 10.39 4.18 -22.45
CA GLU A 187 8.97 4.52 -22.24
C GLU A 187 8.15 3.88 -23.38
N LEU A 188 7.25 2.96 -23.04
CA LEU A 188 6.42 2.22 -24.00
C LEU A 188 4.98 2.75 -24.06
N TRP A 189 4.51 3.32 -22.95
CA TRP A 189 3.16 3.84 -22.85
C TRP A 189 3.11 4.99 -21.86
N VAL A 190 2.28 5.98 -22.15
CA VAL A 190 1.99 7.11 -21.29
C VAL A 190 0.55 7.55 -21.46
N THR A 191 -0.08 7.95 -20.36
CA THR A 191 -1.36 8.67 -20.36
C THR A 191 -1.31 9.83 -19.38
N ARG A 192 -2.17 10.84 -19.59
CA ARG A 192 -2.40 11.88 -18.60
C ARG A 192 -3.47 11.43 -17.61
N LEU A 193 -3.20 11.65 -16.33
CA LEU A 193 -4.13 11.48 -15.23
C LEU A 193 -4.87 12.80 -14.97
N LEU A 194 -6.00 12.72 -14.27
CA LEU A 194 -6.77 13.90 -13.86
C LEU A 194 -6.02 14.74 -12.81
N GLY A 195 -5.23 14.08 -11.96
CA GLY A 195 -4.29 14.69 -11.02
C GLY A 195 -3.00 13.88 -10.94
N SER A 196 -1.97 14.42 -10.30
CA SER A 196 -0.72 13.66 -10.13
C SER A 196 -0.93 12.37 -9.33
N GLY A 197 -0.38 11.26 -9.83
CA GLY A 197 -0.44 9.97 -9.16
C GLY A 197 0.71 9.82 -8.18
N HIS A 198 0.64 10.45 -7.01
CA HIS A 198 1.70 10.34 -6.00
C HIS A 198 1.67 9.04 -5.21
N ALA A 199 0.66 8.18 -5.40
CA ALA A 199 0.63 6.84 -4.81
C ALA A 199 1.49 5.84 -5.61
N THR A 200 1.80 4.71 -4.99
CA THR A 200 2.33 3.55 -5.71
C THR A 200 1.18 2.84 -6.42
N PRO A 201 1.27 2.54 -7.73
CA PRO A 201 0.24 1.79 -8.45
C PRO A 201 0.02 0.39 -7.87
N MET A 202 -1.08 -0.25 -8.21
CA MET A 202 -1.33 -1.66 -7.91
C MET A 202 -1.89 -2.40 -9.12
N THR A 203 -1.73 -3.72 -9.15
CA THR A 203 -2.29 -4.57 -10.20
C THR A 203 -2.93 -5.83 -9.61
N TRP A 204 -3.99 -6.32 -10.26
CA TRP A 204 -4.68 -7.55 -9.87
C TRP A 204 -5.37 -8.22 -11.07
N MET A 205 -5.73 -9.49 -10.89
CA MET A 205 -6.62 -10.22 -11.80
C MET A 205 -8.07 -10.09 -11.37
N GLY A 206 -8.95 -9.60 -12.24
CA GLY A 206 -10.38 -9.57 -12.00
C GLY A 206 -10.96 -10.98 -12.07
N SER A 207 -11.42 -11.51 -10.94
CA SER A 207 -11.95 -12.89 -10.84
C SER A 207 -13.12 -13.19 -11.78
N LYS A 208 -13.98 -12.19 -12.03
CA LYS A 208 -15.13 -12.34 -12.95
C LYS A 208 -14.79 -12.07 -14.41
N SER A 209 -13.88 -11.12 -14.67
CA SER A 209 -13.57 -10.69 -16.04
C SER A 209 -12.40 -11.44 -16.66
N GLY A 210 -11.58 -12.12 -15.85
CA GLY A 210 -10.34 -12.76 -16.28
C GLY A 210 -9.27 -11.77 -16.76
N ARG A 211 -9.45 -10.45 -16.56
CA ARG A 211 -8.54 -9.40 -17.03
C ARG A 211 -7.58 -8.96 -15.94
N GLN A 212 -6.35 -8.64 -16.32
CA GLN A 212 -5.45 -7.89 -15.45
C GLN A 212 -5.82 -6.41 -15.48
N TYR A 213 -5.90 -5.80 -14.31
CA TYR A 213 -6.11 -4.37 -14.12
C TYR A 213 -4.89 -3.74 -13.48
N VAL A 214 -4.62 -2.48 -13.81
CA VAL A 214 -3.63 -1.63 -13.16
C VAL A 214 -4.35 -0.39 -12.66
N ALA A 215 -4.21 -0.04 -11.39
CA ALA A 215 -4.84 1.13 -10.81
C ALA A 215 -3.85 2.08 -10.15
N ILE A 216 -4.21 3.35 -10.14
CA ILE A 216 -3.48 4.42 -9.47
C ILE A 216 -4.47 5.43 -8.86
N ALA A 217 -4.21 5.80 -7.61
CA ALA A 217 -4.88 6.94 -6.99
C ALA A 217 -4.27 8.24 -7.52
N ALA A 218 -5.06 8.99 -8.29
CA ALA A 218 -4.75 10.30 -8.83
C ALA A 218 -5.35 11.37 -7.90
N GLY A 219 -4.68 11.59 -6.77
CA GLY A 219 -5.04 12.61 -5.79
C GLY A 219 -4.51 14.00 -6.11
N GLY A 220 -3.46 14.07 -6.94
CA GLY A 220 -2.73 15.32 -7.13
C GLY A 220 -2.25 15.89 -5.80
N GLY A 221 -2.11 17.21 -5.75
CA GLY A 221 -2.10 17.93 -4.49
C GLY A 221 -0.89 17.63 -3.62
N ASN A 222 0.20 18.35 -3.84
CA ASN A 222 1.34 18.30 -2.92
C ASN A 222 2.00 19.67 -2.85
N LYS A 223 3.14 19.73 -2.16
CA LYS A 223 3.96 20.95 -2.12
C LYS A 223 4.27 21.45 -3.55
N TYR A 224 4.42 20.57 -4.52
CA TYR A 224 4.97 20.80 -5.85
C TYR A 224 3.96 20.88 -7.00
N ASN A 225 2.70 20.49 -6.77
CA ASN A 225 1.60 20.52 -7.73
C ASN A 225 0.33 20.98 -6.99
N LYS A 226 -0.27 22.07 -7.47
CA LYS A 226 -1.47 22.70 -6.89
C LYS A 226 -2.80 22.14 -7.43
N THR A 227 -2.75 21.23 -8.40
CA THR A 227 -3.93 20.52 -8.90
C THR A 227 -4.29 19.42 -7.93
N TRP A 228 -5.43 19.58 -7.24
CA TRP A 228 -5.98 18.60 -6.31
C TRP A 228 -7.10 17.82 -6.99
N GLU A 229 -7.09 16.52 -6.83
CA GLU A 229 -8.11 15.60 -7.31
C GLU A 229 -8.37 14.49 -6.28
N SER A 230 -9.43 13.70 -6.47
CA SER A 230 -9.70 12.53 -5.62
C SER A 230 -10.27 11.42 -6.48
N LYS A 231 -9.45 10.90 -7.40
CA LYS A 231 -9.88 9.91 -8.39
C LYS A 231 -9.04 8.65 -8.31
N LEU A 232 -9.71 7.49 -8.32
CA LEU A 232 -9.06 6.21 -8.59
C LEU A 232 -9.18 5.92 -10.08
N MET A 233 -8.06 5.82 -10.78
CA MET A 233 -8.03 5.51 -12.20
C MET A 233 -7.59 4.05 -12.40
N VAL A 234 -8.32 3.31 -13.21
CA VAL A 234 -8.09 1.88 -13.46
C VAL A 234 -8.00 1.62 -14.96
N PHE A 235 -6.97 0.87 -15.35
CA PHE A 235 -6.61 0.57 -16.73
C PHE A 235 -6.60 -0.94 -16.97
N ALA A 236 -7.00 -1.36 -18.16
CA ALA A 236 -6.87 -2.73 -18.65
C ALA A 236 -6.81 -2.72 -20.19
N LEU A 237 -6.16 -3.73 -20.78
CA LEU A 237 -6.17 -3.90 -22.24
C LEU A 237 -7.61 -4.08 -22.76
N PRO A 238 -7.96 -3.53 -23.94
CA PRO A 238 -9.29 -3.68 -24.52
C PRO A 238 -9.61 -5.15 -24.80
N LYS A 239 -10.88 -5.54 -24.66
CA LYS A 239 -11.37 -6.83 -25.20
C LYS A 239 -11.64 -6.68 -26.69
N LYS A 240 -11.65 -7.80 -27.42
CA LYS A 240 -12.14 -7.84 -28.82
C LYS A 240 -13.55 -7.24 -28.98
N SER A 241 -14.39 -7.34 -27.95
CA SER A 241 -15.73 -6.76 -27.92
C SER A 241 -15.77 -5.25 -27.71
N ASP A 242 -14.68 -4.64 -27.22
CA ASP A 242 -14.64 -3.24 -26.78
C ASP A 242 -14.35 -2.27 -27.94
N GLY A 243 -14.06 -2.79 -29.14
CA GLY A 243 -13.59 -2.00 -30.29
C GLY A 243 -12.19 -1.42 -30.09
N ASN A 244 -11.74 -0.56 -31.01
CA ASN A 244 -10.41 0.08 -30.98
C ASN A 244 -10.37 1.39 -30.17
N GLN A 245 -11.44 1.72 -29.42
CA GLN A 245 -11.51 2.95 -28.64
C GLN A 245 -11.43 2.65 -27.14
N PRO A 246 -10.68 3.42 -26.34
CA PRO A 246 -10.66 3.26 -24.89
C PRO A 246 -12.07 3.45 -24.31
N LEU A 247 -12.58 2.41 -23.63
CA LEU A 247 -13.81 2.54 -22.85
C LEU A 247 -13.53 3.35 -21.58
N LEU A 248 -13.79 4.65 -21.63
CA LEU A 248 -13.76 5.52 -20.45
C LEU A 248 -15.08 5.36 -19.70
N THR A 249 -15.06 4.56 -18.65
CA THR A 249 -16.18 4.44 -17.71
C THR A 249 -15.80 5.11 -16.40
N SER A 250 -16.55 6.11 -15.97
CA SER A 250 -16.53 6.57 -14.59
C SER A 250 -17.59 5.80 -13.81
N ALA A 251 -17.23 5.31 -12.62
CA ALA A 251 -18.28 5.08 -11.63
C ALA A 251 -18.82 6.47 -11.27
N GLU A 252 -20.11 6.72 -11.56
CA GLU A 252 -20.85 7.74 -10.82
C GLU A 252 -20.55 7.50 -9.33
N PRO A 253 -20.30 8.55 -8.52
CA PRO A 253 -20.29 8.37 -7.08
C PRO A 253 -21.58 7.63 -6.76
N ILE A 254 -21.49 6.40 -6.23
CA ILE A 254 -22.67 5.81 -5.60
C ILE A 254 -22.99 6.86 -4.55
N PRO A 255 -24.12 7.59 -4.66
CA PRO A 255 -24.39 8.59 -3.67
C PRO A 255 -24.32 7.84 -2.35
N LEU A 256 -23.49 8.36 -1.43
CA LEU A 256 -23.64 8.09 0.00
C LEU A 256 -24.98 8.69 0.42
N VAL A 257 -26.07 8.28 -0.24
CA VAL A 257 -27.35 8.17 0.42
C VAL A 257 -26.98 7.28 1.58
N ALA A 258 -27.01 7.86 2.76
CA ALA A 258 -27.29 7.11 3.96
C ALA A 258 -28.47 6.20 3.60
N ARG A 259 -28.18 4.98 3.13
CA ARG A 259 -29.13 3.90 3.24
C ARG A 259 -29.34 3.88 4.73
N ASN A 260 -30.50 4.34 5.14
CA ASN A 260 -30.91 4.25 6.52
C ASN A 260 -30.58 2.81 6.92
N LEU A 261 -29.95 2.58 8.08
CA LEU A 261 -29.57 1.20 8.45
C LEU A 261 -30.80 0.26 8.41
N ALA A 262 -32.00 0.85 8.50
CA ALA A 262 -33.30 0.21 8.30
C ALA A 262 -33.53 -0.37 6.88
N ASP A 263 -32.96 0.23 5.84
CA ASP A 263 -33.14 -0.15 4.43
C ASP A 263 -31.98 -0.99 3.87
N TYR A 264 -30.88 -1.12 4.63
CA TYR A 264 -29.80 -2.02 4.26
C TYR A 264 -30.26 -3.47 4.42
N LYS A 265 -30.19 -4.24 3.34
CA LYS A 265 -30.34 -5.69 3.35
C LYS A 265 -29.02 -6.31 2.96
N SER A 266 -28.50 -7.18 3.82
CA SER A 266 -27.38 -8.05 3.50
C SER A 266 -27.71 -8.91 2.28
N ARG A 267 -26.67 -9.32 1.54
CA ARG A 267 -26.85 -10.28 0.45
C ARG A 267 -27.41 -11.57 1.05
N GLU A 268 -28.51 -12.05 0.47
CA GLU A 268 -29.14 -13.30 0.90
C GLU A 268 -28.13 -14.46 0.84
N GLU A 269 -27.91 -15.10 2.00
CA GLU A 269 -27.07 -16.29 2.12
C GLU A 269 -27.96 -17.54 2.12
N LYS A 270 -27.78 -18.42 1.13
CA LYS A 270 -28.44 -19.73 1.12
C LYS A 270 -27.68 -20.67 2.05
N LEU A 271 -28.23 -20.92 3.25
CA LEU A 271 -27.63 -21.78 4.27
C LEU A 271 -28.29 -23.17 4.27
N PRO A 272 -27.56 -24.24 4.61
CA PRO A 272 -26.14 -24.24 4.95
C PRO A 272 -25.22 -24.12 3.72
N VAL A 273 -24.06 -23.46 3.88
CA VAL A 273 -23.03 -23.37 2.83
C VAL A 273 -21.97 -24.44 3.06
N GLU A 274 -21.74 -25.27 2.03
CA GLU A 274 -20.64 -26.22 2.01
C GLU A 274 -19.28 -25.51 2.00
N VAL A 275 -18.34 -26.06 2.76
CA VAL A 275 -16.97 -25.55 2.86
C VAL A 275 -16.01 -26.48 2.16
N ALA A 276 -14.88 -25.93 1.70
CA ALA A 276 -13.83 -26.75 1.12
C ALA A 276 -13.36 -27.84 2.12
N PRO A 277 -12.92 -29.01 1.62
CA PRO A 277 -12.46 -30.09 2.48
C PRO A 277 -11.39 -29.65 3.47
N GLN A 278 -11.52 -30.12 4.72
CA GLN A 278 -10.52 -29.85 5.75
C GLN A 278 -9.25 -30.67 5.49
N PRO A 279 -8.06 -30.14 5.80
CA PRO A 279 -6.78 -30.85 5.59
C PRO A 279 -6.66 -32.13 6.42
N ILE A 280 -7.38 -32.19 7.56
CA ILE A 280 -7.48 -33.36 8.42
C ILE A 280 -8.96 -33.56 8.73
N ALA A 281 -9.49 -34.75 8.49
CA ALA A 281 -10.88 -35.04 8.84
C ALA A 281 -11.05 -35.00 10.36
N PHE A 282 -11.97 -34.17 10.83
CA PHE A 282 -12.20 -33.91 12.25
C PHE A 282 -13.70 -33.83 12.56
N SER A 283 -14.16 -34.68 13.48
CA SER A 283 -15.56 -34.71 13.94
C SER A 283 -15.70 -34.01 15.28
N HIS A 284 -16.46 -32.91 15.32
CA HIS A 284 -16.80 -32.25 16.59
C HIS A 284 -17.75 -33.12 17.42
N LYS A 285 -18.63 -33.90 16.77
CA LYS A 285 -19.53 -34.86 17.42
C LYS A 285 -18.81 -35.87 18.30
N VAL A 286 -17.72 -36.45 17.79
CA VAL A 286 -16.91 -37.42 18.54
C VAL A 286 -16.25 -36.76 19.76
N HIS A 287 -15.68 -35.57 19.60
CA HIS A 287 -14.93 -34.90 20.67
C HIS A 287 -15.85 -34.29 21.73
N ALA A 288 -16.94 -33.65 21.32
CA ALA A 288 -17.95 -33.14 22.23
C ALA A 288 -18.69 -34.29 22.95
N GLY A 289 -18.99 -35.37 22.23
CA GLY A 289 -19.57 -36.60 22.82
C GLY A 289 -18.66 -37.30 23.82
N ALA A 290 -17.34 -37.11 23.71
CA ALA A 290 -16.36 -37.54 24.70
C ALA A 290 -16.20 -36.55 25.88
N GLY A 291 -17.06 -35.54 25.99
CA GLY A 291 -17.06 -34.56 27.09
C GLY A 291 -16.04 -33.43 26.96
N SER A 292 -15.39 -33.26 25.80
CA SER A 292 -14.44 -32.15 25.61
C SER A 292 -15.17 -30.83 25.36
N PRO A 293 -15.01 -29.81 26.22
CA PRO A 293 -15.66 -28.51 26.00
C PRO A 293 -14.98 -27.75 24.85
N CYS A 294 -15.74 -26.87 24.17
CA CYS A 294 -15.26 -26.12 23.00
C CYS A 294 -13.96 -25.33 23.28
N VAL A 295 -13.85 -24.74 24.47
CA VAL A 295 -12.70 -23.92 24.88
C VAL A 295 -11.41 -24.73 25.10
N SER A 296 -11.47 -26.06 25.20
CA SER A 296 -10.26 -26.88 25.24
C SER A 296 -9.48 -26.82 23.93
N CYS A 297 -10.19 -26.69 22.80
CA CYS A 297 -9.59 -26.53 21.48
C CYS A 297 -9.53 -25.05 21.06
N HIS A 298 -10.55 -24.26 21.41
CA HIS A 298 -10.63 -22.83 21.11
C HIS A 298 -10.24 -21.98 22.32
N LYS A 299 -9.01 -22.18 22.82
CA LYS A 299 -8.52 -21.66 24.11
C LYS A 299 -8.75 -20.17 24.35
N THR A 300 -8.58 -19.34 23.31
CA THR A 300 -8.72 -17.88 23.45
C THR A 300 -10.12 -17.36 23.15
N ALA A 301 -11.09 -18.21 22.83
CA ALA A 301 -12.44 -17.78 22.46
C ALA A 301 -13.12 -16.95 23.57
N ILE A 302 -12.80 -17.20 24.84
CA ILE A 302 -13.37 -16.44 25.96
C ILE A 302 -12.42 -15.38 26.54
N THR A 303 -11.14 -15.40 26.17
CA THR A 303 -10.11 -14.52 26.76
C THR A 303 -9.56 -13.46 25.80
N ALA A 304 -9.80 -13.59 24.48
CA ALA A 304 -9.33 -12.64 23.49
C ALA A 304 -10.37 -12.36 22.39
N ALA A 305 -10.09 -11.35 21.55
CA ALA A 305 -10.97 -11.01 20.43
C ALA A 305 -11.06 -12.12 19.37
N ARG A 306 -9.96 -12.88 19.17
CA ARG A 306 -9.90 -14.00 18.23
C ARG A 306 -10.00 -15.33 18.97
N ALA A 307 -10.88 -16.22 18.51
CA ALA A 307 -10.84 -17.62 18.89
C ALA A 307 -9.69 -18.33 18.15
N THR A 308 -8.72 -18.85 18.89
CA THR A 308 -7.64 -19.68 18.33
C THR A 308 -8.19 -20.98 17.76
N LEU A 309 -7.50 -21.52 16.76
CA LEU A 309 -7.70 -22.89 16.29
C LEU A 309 -6.70 -23.81 17.00
N PRO A 310 -7.06 -25.07 17.26
CA PRO A 310 -6.18 -26.00 17.96
C PRO A 310 -4.91 -26.26 17.15
N SER A 311 -3.78 -26.31 17.85
CA SER A 311 -2.51 -26.73 17.28
C SER A 311 -2.49 -28.26 17.12
N GLY A 312 -1.61 -28.78 16.26
CA GLY A 312 -1.46 -30.23 16.15
C GLY A 312 -0.99 -30.88 17.47
N GLY A 313 -0.26 -30.14 18.30
CA GLY A 313 0.17 -30.59 19.64
C GLY A 313 -1.02 -30.83 20.58
N ASP A 314 -2.05 -29.98 20.51
CA ASP A 314 -3.26 -30.13 21.33
C ASP A 314 -3.95 -31.46 21.03
N CYS A 315 -4.12 -31.77 19.74
CA CYS A 315 -4.70 -33.02 19.26
C CYS A 315 -3.87 -34.24 19.70
N MET A 316 -2.54 -34.14 19.65
CA MET A 316 -1.63 -35.23 20.03
C MET A 316 -1.57 -35.50 21.54
N THR A 317 -2.25 -34.72 22.38
CA THR A 317 -2.35 -35.02 23.82
C THR A 317 -3.04 -36.37 24.05
N CYS A 318 -4.12 -36.64 23.30
CA CYS A 318 -4.88 -37.89 23.40
C CYS A 318 -4.53 -38.86 22.25
N HIS A 319 -4.31 -38.35 21.04
CA HIS A 319 -4.08 -39.18 19.84
C HIS A 319 -2.71 -39.87 19.78
N ARG A 320 -1.87 -39.70 20.81
CA ARG A 320 -0.74 -40.60 21.08
C ARG A 320 -1.20 -42.01 21.42
N ALA A 321 -2.38 -42.17 22.02
CA ALA A 321 -2.96 -43.45 22.40
C ALA A 321 -4.26 -43.78 21.65
N VAL A 322 -5.04 -42.77 21.25
CA VAL A 322 -6.37 -42.95 20.63
C VAL A 322 -6.32 -42.91 19.11
N LYS A 323 -6.89 -43.92 18.44
CA LYS A 323 -7.02 -44.00 16.96
C LYS A 323 -5.71 -43.75 16.19
N ARG A 324 -4.60 -44.26 16.75
CA ARG A 324 -3.22 -44.00 16.29
C ARG A 324 -2.98 -44.32 14.80
N ASP A 325 -3.70 -45.30 14.28
CA ASP A 325 -3.49 -45.84 12.93
C ASP A 325 -4.50 -45.28 11.92
N SER A 326 -5.40 -44.39 12.34
CA SER A 326 -6.33 -43.74 11.41
C SER A 326 -5.58 -42.78 10.47
N PRO A 327 -5.96 -42.68 9.18
CA PRO A 327 -5.28 -41.83 8.21
C PRO A 327 -5.14 -40.37 8.66
N SER A 328 -6.18 -39.80 9.27
CA SER A 328 -6.17 -38.44 9.81
C SER A 328 -5.13 -38.24 10.91
N ILE A 329 -4.95 -39.22 11.80
CA ILE A 329 -3.99 -39.12 12.91
C ILE A 329 -2.57 -39.38 12.43
N VAL A 330 -2.38 -40.21 11.41
CA VAL A 330 -1.08 -40.35 10.73
C VAL A 330 -0.68 -39.03 10.07
N ALA A 331 -1.57 -38.40 9.31
CA ALA A 331 -1.33 -37.10 8.69
C ALA A 331 -1.05 -35.99 9.73
N LEU A 332 -1.84 -35.95 10.81
CA LEU A 332 -1.61 -35.04 11.94
C LEU A 332 -0.22 -35.22 12.54
N ARG A 333 0.21 -36.47 12.77
CA ARG A 333 1.53 -36.78 13.35
C ARG A 333 2.65 -36.29 12.45
N GLN A 334 2.52 -36.46 11.13
CA GLN A 334 3.49 -35.94 10.16
C GLN A 334 3.59 -34.42 10.22
N LEU A 335 2.45 -33.71 10.27
CA LEU A 335 2.43 -32.25 10.41
C LEU A 335 3.09 -31.78 11.72
N VAL A 336 2.80 -32.45 12.84
CA VAL A 336 3.40 -32.15 14.13
C VAL A 336 4.91 -32.40 14.13
N GLN A 337 5.37 -33.52 13.56
CA GLN A 337 6.80 -33.84 13.43
C GLN A 337 7.53 -32.84 12.55
N ALA A 338 6.91 -32.40 11.46
CA ALA A 338 7.44 -31.38 10.57
C ALA A 338 7.35 -29.94 11.15
N LYS A 339 6.75 -29.76 12.34
CA LYS A 339 6.45 -28.45 12.95
C LYS A 339 5.61 -27.53 12.05
N ILE A 340 4.77 -28.13 11.20
CA ILE A 340 3.86 -27.40 10.31
C ILE A 340 2.50 -27.27 11.03
N PRO A 341 2.00 -26.05 11.27
CA PRO A 341 0.66 -25.86 11.81
C PRO A 341 -0.41 -26.48 10.90
N VAL A 342 -1.48 -27.04 11.46
CA VAL A 342 -2.57 -27.59 10.66
C VAL A 342 -3.24 -26.45 9.87
N PRO A 343 -3.26 -26.50 8.53
CA PRO A 343 -3.73 -25.40 7.69
C PRO A 343 -5.26 -25.42 7.55
N TRP A 344 -5.97 -25.26 8.67
CA TRP A 344 -7.42 -25.33 8.73
C TRP A 344 -8.12 -24.38 7.73
N VAL A 345 -9.12 -24.90 7.02
CA VAL A 345 -9.99 -24.08 6.17
C VAL A 345 -11.06 -23.45 7.06
N ARG A 346 -11.09 -22.12 7.13
CA ARG A 346 -12.05 -21.41 7.98
C ARG A 346 -13.47 -21.49 7.41
N VAL A 347 -14.41 -21.94 8.24
CA VAL A 347 -15.85 -22.02 7.94
C VAL A 347 -16.52 -20.65 8.09
N TYR A 348 -16.29 -20.00 9.22
CA TYR A 348 -16.79 -18.66 9.51
C TYR A 348 -15.63 -17.66 9.36
N LYS A 349 -15.73 -16.75 8.38
CA LYS A 349 -14.81 -15.63 8.18
C LYS A 349 -15.62 -14.35 7.99
N LEU A 350 -15.38 -13.36 8.85
CA LEU A 350 -15.89 -12.00 8.65
C LEU A 350 -15.00 -11.26 7.62
N PRO A 351 -15.56 -10.30 6.87
CA PRO A 351 -14.76 -9.44 5.99
C PRO A 351 -13.66 -8.71 6.77
N ASP A 352 -12.54 -8.43 6.12
CA ASP A 352 -11.35 -7.89 6.82
C ASP A 352 -11.57 -6.46 7.37
N PHE A 353 -12.61 -5.75 6.93
CA PHE A 353 -13.04 -4.44 7.44
C PHE A 353 -14.04 -4.52 8.61
N ALA A 354 -14.41 -5.73 9.04
CA ALA A 354 -15.29 -5.94 10.19
C ALA A 354 -14.49 -6.38 11.41
N VAL A 355 -14.67 -5.68 12.53
CA VAL A 355 -14.07 -6.03 13.82
C VAL A 355 -15.05 -6.80 14.68
N PHE A 356 -14.58 -7.89 15.27
CA PHE A 356 -15.36 -8.76 16.15
C PHE A 356 -14.50 -9.25 17.31
N SER A 357 -15.06 -9.25 18.52
CA SER A 357 -14.40 -9.75 19.71
C SER A 357 -15.15 -10.93 20.31
N HIS A 358 -14.57 -12.13 20.24
CA HIS A 358 -15.12 -13.32 20.87
C HIS A 358 -15.24 -13.15 22.39
N GLN A 359 -14.22 -12.61 23.07
CA GLN A 359 -14.26 -12.32 24.50
C GLN A 359 -15.46 -11.44 24.88
N LYS A 360 -15.74 -10.36 24.15
CA LYS A 360 -16.87 -9.47 24.47
C LYS A 360 -18.21 -10.22 24.38
N HIS A 361 -18.38 -11.05 23.36
CA HIS A 361 -19.61 -11.83 23.16
C HIS A 361 -19.73 -12.99 24.17
N ALA A 362 -18.63 -13.69 24.45
CA ALA A 362 -18.60 -14.73 25.48
C ALA A 362 -18.93 -14.16 26.87
N ASN A 363 -18.35 -13.01 27.24
CA ASN A 363 -18.65 -12.30 28.48
C ASN A 363 -20.10 -11.79 28.53
N GLY A 364 -20.66 -11.44 27.37
CA GLY A 364 -22.09 -11.18 27.18
C GLY A 364 -22.98 -12.42 27.24
N LYS A 365 -22.44 -13.59 27.61
CA LYS A 365 -23.12 -14.88 27.73
C LYS A 365 -23.80 -15.32 26.42
N VAL A 366 -23.23 -14.96 25.28
CA VAL A 366 -23.70 -15.41 23.96
C VAL A 366 -23.28 -16.87 23.76
N ALA A 367 -24.26 -17.75 23.55
CA ALA A 367 -23.98 -19.15 23.24
C ALA A 367 -23.21 -19.29 21.93
N CYS A 368 -22.21 -20.17 21.87
CA CYS A 368 -21.39 -20.39 20.68
C CYS A 368 -22.25 -20.81 19.46
N ALA A 369 -23.29 -21.61 19.71
CA ALA A 369 -24.22 -22.07 18.68
C ALA A 369 -25.01 -20.93 18.01
N SER A 370 -25.14 -19.76 18.66
CA SER A 370 -25.80 -18.59 18.06
C SER A 370 -25.06 -18.04 16.84
N CYS A 371 -23.76 -18.31 16.70
CA CYS A 371 -22.97 -17.90 15.54
C CYS A 371 -22.42 -19.07 14.74
N HIS A 372 -22.25 -20.24 15.35
CA HIS A 372 -21.62 -21.40 14.72
C HIS A 372 -22.59 -22.53 14.36
N GLY A 373 -23.83 -22.49 14.86
CA GLY A 373 -24.77 -23.60 14.77
C GLY A 373 -24.43 -24.74 15.74
N PRO A 374 -25.12 -25.89 15.65
CA PRO A 374 -24.92 -27.07 16.50
C PRO A 374 -23.64 -27.84 16.14
N VAL A 375 -22.48 -27.17 16.24
CA VAL A 375 -21.16 -27.70 15.89
C VAL A 375 -20.87 -29.01 16.61
N GLU A 376 -21.29 -29.13 17.87
CA GLU A 376 -21.12 -30.31 18.70
C GLU A 376 -21.83 -31.56 18.16
N GLN A 377 -22.67 -31.43 17.13
CA GLN A 377 -23.40 -32.54 16.51
C GLN A 377 -22.84 -32.88 15.11
N ARG A 378 -21.78 -32.21 14.66
CA ARG A 378 -21.26 -32.32 13.28
C ARG A 378 -20.00 -33.16 13.18
N ASP A 379 -20.03 -34.08 12.22
CA ASP A 379 -18.83 -34.81 11.77
C ASP A 379 -18.02 -34.02 10.75
N VAL A 380 -18.70 -33.19 9.94
CA VAL A 380 -18.09 -32.24 9.00
C VAL A 380 -18.82 -30.90 9.18
N LEU A 381 -18.06 -29.82 9.31
CA LEU A 381 -18.63 -28.49 9.49
C LEU A 381 -19.20 -27.94 8.19
N LEU A 382 -20.33 -27.26 8.31
CA LEU A 382 -20.92 -26.38 7.31
C LEU A 382 -21.05 -24.98 7.91
N LYS A 383 -21.19 -23.96 7.07
CA LYS A 383 -21.65 -22.66 7.57
C LYS A 383 -23.17 -22.72 7.63
N GLU A 384 -23.72 -22.91 8.83
CA GLU A 384 -25.16 -23.13 9.06
C GLU A 384 -25.88 -21.87 9.53
N VAL A 385 -25.13 -20.91 10.10
CA VAL A 385 -25.67 -19.65 10.62
C VAL A 385 -25.13 -18.48 9.82
N SER A 386 -25.98 -17.49 9.55
CA SER A 386 -25.54 -16.26 8.91
C SER A 386 -24.73 -15.42 9.89
N THR A 387 -23.59 -14.93 9.43
CA THR A 387 -22.79 -13.90 10.12
C THR A 387 -22.71 -12.64 9.28
N GLY A 388 -23.73 -12.41 8.44
CA GLY A 388 -23.89 -11.18 7.67
C GLY A 388 -24.31 -9.99 8.55
N MET A 389 -24.28 -8.80 7.97
CA MET A 389 -24.59 -7.54 8.68
C MET A 389 -25.97 -7.59 9.36
N ASP A 390 -27.00 -8.10 8.67
CA ASP A 390 -28.36 -8.17 9.23
C ASP A 390 -28.43 -9.09 10.45
N ALA A 391 -27.70 -10.22 10.42
CA ALA A 391 -27.63 -11.14 11.55
C ALA A 391 -26.95 -10.48 12.77
N CYS A 392 -25.88 -9.72 12.54
CA CYS A 392 -25.21 -8.95 13.59
C CYS A 392 -26.12 -7.87 14.18
N ILE A 393 -26.73 -7.05 13.32
CA ILE A 393 -27.61 -5.94 13.74
C ILE A 393 -28.82 -6.48 14.51
N GLU A 394 -29.48 -7.51 13.99
CA GLU A 394 -30.68 -8.07 14.61
C GLU A 394 -30.37 -8.68 15.98
N CYS A 395 -29.26 -9.41 16.09
CA CYS A 395 -28.80 -9.94 17.38
C CYS A 395 -28.48 -8.82 18.37
N HIS A 396 -27.84 -7.74 17.92
CA HIS A 396 -27.56 -6.58 18.77
C HIS A 396 -28.83 -5.87 19.22
N ARG A 397 -29.82 -5.67 18.33
CA ARG A 397 -31.13 -5.10 18.68
C ARG A 397 -31.86 -5.94 19.72
N GLN A 398 -31.94 -7.25 19.52
CA GLN A 398 -32.58 -8.18 20.45
C GLN A 398 -31.92 -8.16 21.83
N ARG A 399 -30.61 -7.91 21.88
CA ARG A 399 -29.84 -7.82 23.13
C ARG A 399 -29.64 -6.39 23.64
N ARG A 400 -30.25 -5.39 23.00
CA ARG A 400 -30.08 -3.96 23.32
C ARG A 400 -28.60 -3.53 23.36
N ALA A 401 -27.77 -4.11 22.50
CA ALA A 401 -26.38 -3.72 22.29
C ALA A 401 -26.29 -2.63 21.22
N SER A 402 -25.20 -1.85 21.24
CA SER A 402 -25.00 -0.78 20.27
C SER A 402 -24.91 -1.32 18.84
N THR A 403 -25.61 -0.65 17.92
CA THR A 403 -25.57 -0.91 16.48
C THR A 403 -24.84 0.21 15.71
N GLU A 404 -24.08 1.04 16.42
CA GLU A 404 -23.26 2.09 15.81
C GLU A 404 -22.20 1.48 14.89
N CYS A 405 -21.94 2.12 13.76
CA CYS A 405 -21.07 1.55 12.72
C CYS A 405 -19.64 1.28 13.22
N ASN A 406 -19.13 2.14 14.11
CA ASN A 406 -17.80 2.01 14.70
C ASN A 406 -17.68 0.87 15.73
N VAL A 407 -18.77 0.22 16.12
CA VAL A 407 -18.74 -0.99 16.97
C VAL A 407 -18.26 -2.19 16.16
N CYS A 408 -18.59 -2.23 14.87
CA CYS A 408 -18.33 -3.36 13.97
C CYS A 408 -17.30 -3.02 12.89
N HIS A 409 -16.94 -1.76 12.69
CA HIS A 409 -16.01 -1.31 11.66
C HIS A 409 -14.94 -0.37 12.22
N GLU A 410 -13.71 -0.54 11.76
CA GLU A 410 -12.68 0.48 11.89
C GLU A 410 -12.95 1.58 10.86
N LEU A 411 -13.79 2.54 11.26
CA LEU A 411 -13.99 3.78 10.52
C LEU A 411 -12.85 4.71 10.92
N GLY A 412 -11.80 4.75 10.10
CA GLY A 412 -10.58 5.53 10.36
C GLY A 412 -10.92 6.90 10.93
N GLN A 413 -10.49 7.12 12.18
CA GLN A 413 -10.49 8.43 12.83
C GLN A 413 -9.23 9.20 12.44
#